data_AF-T1C6A6-F1
#
_entry.id   AF-T1C6A6-F1
#
_cell.length_a   1.000
_cell.length_b   1.000
_cell.length_c   1.000
_cell.angle_alpha   90.00
_cell.angle_beta   90.00
_cell.angle_gamma   90.00
#
_symmetry.space_group_name_H-M   'P 1'
#
loop_
_entity.id
_entity.type
_entity.pdbx_description
1 polymer ?
#
loop_
_entity_poly.entity_id
_entity_poly.type
_entity_poly.pdbx_seq_one_letter_code
_entity_poly.pdbx_strand_id
1 'polypeptide(L)'
;LLILVGGNPEFPYTKLQNIIEDLGLTLNTEKTRIVEAEDGFDFLGFRFVRQYSQWRRKRVTRWFPSPKSEKGIREKILNLTGNNTRSLMTPEDAKKILIPVLRGWGNYLHTVL
;
A
#
# COMPACT_ATOMS: atom_id res chain seq x y z
N LEU A 1 -11.54 3.46 -3.06
CA LEU A 1 -11.47 4.88 -3.48
C LEU A 1 -10.63 5.64 -2.45
N LEU A 2 -9.74 6.53 -2.88
CA LEU A 2 -8.99 7.44 -2.00
C LEU A 2 -9.33 8.87 -2.44
N ILE A 3 -9.69 9.72 -1.48
CA ILE A 3 -9.96 11.14 -1.71
C ILE A 3 -9.05 11.94 -0.79
N LEU A 4 -8.33 12.90 -1.35
CA LEU A 4 -7.49 13.81 -0.60
C LEU A 4 -8.20 15.15 -0.50
N VAL A 5 -8.34 15.64 0.73
CA VAL A 5 -9.00 16.91 1.03
C VAL A 5 -8.01 17.80 1.77
N GLY A 6 -7.98 19.08 1.43
CA GLY A 6 -7.32 20.10 2.26
C GLY A 6 -8.36 20.78 3.15
N GLY A 7 -8.15 20.77 4.46
CA GLY A 7 -9.09 21.38 5.42
C GLY A 7 -10.23 20.44 5.82
N ASN A 8 -11.44 20.98 6.02
CA ASN A 8 -12.58 20.24 6.57
C ASN A 8 -13.08 19.14 5.58
N PRO A 9 -13.11 17.86 6.00
CA PRO A 9 -13.54 16.73 5.15
C PRO A 9 -15.07 16.52 5.08
N GLU A 10 -15.88 17.18 5.90
CA GLU A 10 -17.34 16.95 5.99
C GLU A 10 -18.04 17.23 4.66
N PHE A 11 -17.80 18.39 4.05
CA PHE A 11 -18.47 18.75 2.79
C PHE A 11 -18.12 17.79 1.64
N PRO A 12 -16.84 17.46 1.38
CA PRO A 12 -16.49 16.44 0.39
C PRO A 12 -17.06 15.06 0.69
N TYR A 13 -17.17 14.68 1.98
CA TYR A 13 -17.73 13.40 2.39
C TYR A 13 -19.24 13.30 2.08
N THR A 14 -20.02 14.31 2.46
CA THR A 14 -21.46 14.37 2.13
C THR A 14 -21.69 14.37 0.61
N LYS A 15 -20.87 15.11 -0.13
CA LYS A 15 -20.97 15.12 -1.60
C LYS A 15 -20.66 13.75 -2.21
N LEU A 16 -19.68 13.02 -1.66
CA LEU A 16 -19.38 11.66 -2.10
C LEU A 16 -20.55 10.71 -1.83
N GLN A 17 -21.18 10.81 -0.65
CA GLN A 17 -22.34 9.99 -0.30
C GLN A 17 -23.45 10.16 -1.33
N ASN A 18 -23.83 11.41 -1.64
CA ASN A 18 -24.89 11.70 -2.61
C ASN A 18 -24.57 11.12 -4.00
N ILE A 19 -23.33 11.27 -4.49
CA ILE A 19 -22.93 10.73 -5.80
C ILE A 19 -23.03 9.18 -5.81
N ILE A 20 -22.65 8.53 -4.71
CA ILE A 20 -22.68 7.07 -4.60
C ILE A 20 -24.14 6.58 -4.53
N GLU A 21 -25.00 7.29 -3.83
CA GLU A 21 -26.44 7.01 -3.76
C GLU A 21 -27.13 7.21 -5.12
N ASP A 22 -26.79 8.27 -5.86
CA ASP A 22 -27.29 8.52 -7.23
C ASP A 22 -26.89 7.38 -8.20
N LEU A 23 -25.76 6.72 -7.94
CA LEU A 23 -25.32 5.53 -8.68
C LEU A 23 -25.98 4.22 -8.20
N GLY A 24 -26.91 4.29 -7.24
CA GLY A 24 -27.58 3.12 -6.66
C GLY A 24 -26.67 2.28 -5.75
N LEU A 25 -25.59 2.86 -5.24
CA LEU A 25 -24.63 2.21 -4.35
C LEU A 25 -24.73 2.81 -2.94
N THR A 26 -24.17 2.12 -1.95
CA THR A 26 -24.03 2.63 -0.59
C THR A 26 -22.59 2.49 -0.10
N LEU A 27 -22.13 3.49 0.66
CA LEU A 27 -20.82 3.41 1.30
C LEU A 27 -20.84 2.39 2.43
N ASN A 28 -19.87 1.49 2.42
CA ASN A 28 -19.62 0.61 3.56
C ASN A 28 -18.93 1.42 4.66
N THR A 29 -19.64 1.66 5.77
CA THR A 29 -19.18 2.48 6.90
C THR A 29 -18.02 1.84 7.67
N GLU A 30 -17.90 0.51 7.67
CA GLU A 30 -16.78 -0.20 8.32
C GLU A 30 -15.47 -0.05 7.54
N LYS A 31 -15.54 0.05 6.21
CA LYS A 31 -14.38 0.17 5.31
C LYS A 31 -14.02 1.61 4.97
N THR A 32 -14.90 2.56 5.27
CA THR A 32 -14.71 3.98 4.97
C THR A 32 -14.29 4.70 6.23
N ARG A 33 -13.21 5.48 6.14
CA ARG A 33 -12.69 6.25 7.28
C ARG A 33 -12.05 7.54 6.80
N ILE A 34 -12.17 8.57 7.62
CA ILE A 34 -11.43 9.82 7.50
C ILE A 34 -10.19 9.68 8.38
N VAL A 35 -9.04 10.06 7.85
CA VAL A 35 -7.75 9.95 8.53
C VAL A 35 -6.93 11.20 8.22
N GLU A 36 -6.21 11.70 9.21
CA GLU A 36 -5.26 12.78 9.00
C GLU A 36 -4.06 12.26 8.19
N ALA A 37 -3.55 13.09 7.28
CA ALA A 37 -2.44 12.69 6.42
C ALA A 37 -1.15 12.47 7.24
N GLU A 38 -1.03 13.14 8.38
CA GLU A 38 0.04 13.02 9.36
C GLU A 38 0.07 11.67 10.08
N ASP A 39 -1.09 11.09 10.40
CA ASP A 39 -1.19 9.75 11.02
C ASP A 39 -0.81 8.65 10.02
N GLY A 40 -1.06 8.94 8.75
CA GLY A 40 -0.70 8.11 7.63
C GLY A 40 -1.63 6.94 7.37
N PHE A 41 -1.75 6.56 6.10
CA PHE A 41 -2.74 5.61 5.63
C PHE A 41 -2.17 4.66 4.58
N ASP A 42 -2.77 3.47 4.49
CA ASP A 42 -2.38 2.45 3.54
C ASP A 42 -3.34 2.44 2.35
N PHE A 43 -2.80 2.50 1.14
CA PHE A 43 -3.57 2.42 -0.10
C PHE A 43 -2.74 1.71 -1.19
N LEU A 44 -3.36 0.75 -1.88
CA LEU A 44 -2.76 -0.02 -2.99
C LEU A 44 -1.38 -0.66 -2.71
N GLY A 45 -1.12 -1.05 -1.45
CA GLY A 45 0.14 -1.68 -1.05
C GLY A 45 1.24 -0.69 -0.65
N PHE A 46 0.93 0.60 -0.59
CA PHE A 46 1.80 1.65 -0.09
C PHE A 46 1.23 2.25 1.19
N ARG A 47 2.11 2.68 2.10
CA ARG A 47 1.79 3.54 3.22
C ARG A 47 2.22 4.96 2.88
N PHE A 48 1.32 5.92 3.04
CA PHE A 48 1.54 7.35 2.83
C PHE A 48 1.54 8.06 4.18
N VAL A 49 2.49 8.97 4.41
CA VAL A 49 2.57 9.78 5.62
C VAL A 49 3.01 11.19 5.28
N ARG A 50 2.24 12.20 5.69
CA ARG A 50 2.59 13.61 5.54
C ARG A 50 3.38 14.07 6.75
N GLN A 51 4.59 14.57 6.54
CA GLN A 51 5.42 15.02 7.64
C GLN A 51 6.41 16.09 7.23
N TYR A 52 6.96 16.81 8.21
CA TYR A 52 8.01 17.78 7.96
C TYR A 52 9.31 17.05 7.52
N SER A 53 9.89 17.52 6.43
CA SER A 53 11.22 17.11 5.99
C SER A 53 12.21 18.20 6.37
N GLN A 54 13.18 17.85 7.22
CA GLN A 54 14.27 18.76 7.60
C GLN A 54 15.11 19.16 6.38
N TRP A 55 15.42 18.20 5.50
CA TRP A 55 16.19 18.44 4.29
C TRP A 55 15.51 19.39 3.31
N ARG A 56 14.20 19.23 3.07
CA ARG A 56 13.43 20.09 2.15
C ARG A 56 12.82 21.33 2.82
N ARG A 57 12.99 21.47 4.13
CA ARG A 57 12.43 22.53 4.99
C ARG A 57 10.92 22.76 4.80
N LYS A 58 10.16 21.72 4.48
CA LYS A 58 8.70 21.79 4.24
C LYS A 58 8.01 20.47 4.56
N ARG A 59 6.68 20.49 4.73
CA ARG A 59 5.88 19.26 4.80
C ARG A 59 5.88 18.56 3.45
N VAL A 60 6.22 17.28 3.45
CA VAL A 60 6.23 16.41 2.27
C VAL A 60 5.48 15.12 2.59
N THR A 61 4.90 14.52 1.56
CA THR A 61 4.35 13.18 1.67
C THR A 61 5.47 12.18 1.40
N ARG A 62 5.76 11.31 2.36
CA ARG A 62 6.61 10.13 2.15
C ARG A 62 5.71 8.94 1.86
N TRP A 63 6.18 8.04 1.02
CA TRP A 63 5.53 6.76 0.77
C TRP A 63 6.53 5.62 0.73
N PHE A 64 6.11 4.46 1.19
CA PHE A 64 6.89 3.23 1.25
C PHE A 64 5.94 2.03 1.22
N PRO A 65 6.41 0.80 0.99
CA PRO A 65 5.55 -0.38 1.01
C PRO A 65 4.78 -0.49 2.34
N SER A 66 3.49 -0.81 2.28
CA SER A 66 2.71 -0.97 3.52
C SER A 66 3.14 -2.23 4.28
N PRO A 67 2.94 -2.28 5.62
CA PRO A 67 3.26 -3.49 6.39
C PRO A 67 2.60 -4.76 5.83
N LYS A 68 1.37 -4.63 5.30
CA LYS A 68 0.66 -5.73 4.63
C LYS A 68 1.35 -6.17 3.33
N SER A 69 1.83 -5.21 2.53
CA SER A 69 2.58 -5.49 1.29
C SER A 69 3.90 -6.20 1.57
N GLU A 70 4.65 -5.71 2.57
CA GLU A 70 5.90 -6.34 3.00
C GLU A 70 5.69 -7.74 3.56
N LYS A 71 4.66 -7.93 4.39
CA LYS A 71 4.31 -9.25 4.92
C LYS A 71 3.96 -10.22 3.79
N GLY A 72 3.15 -9.78 2.81
CA GLY A 72 2.74 -10.60 1.68
C GLY A 72 3.92 -11.09 0.82
N ILE A 73 4.91 -10.23 0.53
CA ILE A 73 6.09 -10.67 -0.22
C ILE A 73 6.98 -11.61 0.60
N ARG A 74 7.14 -11.37 1.92
CA ARG A 74 7.90 -12.26 2.80
C ARG A 74 7.26 -13.64 2.87
N GLU A 75 5.95 -13.71 3.05
CA GLU A 75 5.20 -14.98 3.05
C GLU A 75 5.32 -15.70 1.72
N LYS A 76 5.22 -14.98 0.59
CA LYS A 76 5.41 -15.59 -0.74
C LYS A 76 6.81 -16.18 -0.90
N ILE A 77 7.85 -15.48 -0.49
CA ILE A 77 9.24 -15.98 -0.53
C ILE A 77 9.39 -17.20 0.37
N LEU A 78 8.85 -17.15 1.60
CA LEU A 78 8.89 -18.24 2.56
C LEU A 78 8.15 -19.48 2.05
N ASN A 79 7.03 -19.32 1.34
CA ASN A 79 6.30 -20.45 0.76
C ASN A 79 7.07 -21.10 -0.39
N LEU A 80 7.75 -20.29 -1.21
CA LEU A 80 8.55 -20.79 -2.34
C LEU A 80 9.85 -21.47 -1.86
N THR A 81 10.42 -20.99 -0.76
CA THR A 81 11.75 -21.42 -0.27
C THR A 81 11.71 -21.98 1.15
N GLY A 82 10.57 -22.45 1.62
CA GLY A 82 10.38 -22.94 2.98
C GLY A 82 11.03 -24.30 3.19
N ASN A 83 11.06 -24.78 4.43
CA ASN A 83 11.74 -26.03 4.78
C ASN A 83 11.23 -27.25 3.99
N ASN A 84 9.96 -27.25 3.58
CA ASN A 84 9.36 -28.32 2.79
C ASN A 84 9.81 -28.32 1.31
N THR A 85 10.27 -27.19 0.77
CA THR A 85 10.78 -27.09 -0.60
C THR A 85 12.31 -27.06 -0.68
N ARG A 86 13.00 -26.66 0.40
CA ARG A 86 14.46 -26.56 0.47
C ARG A 86 15.19 -27.89 0.31
N SER A 87 14.65 -28.99 0.85
CA SER A 87 15.31 -30.30 0.75
C SER A 87 15.35 -30.86 -0.67
N LEU A 88 14.56 -30.29 -1.59
CA LEU A 88 14.40 -30.74 -2.98
C LEU A 88 14.92 -29.71 -4.00
N MET A 89 15.48 -28.58 -3.56
CA MET A 89 15.75 -27.43 -4.43
C MET A 89 17.21 -26.97 -4.34
N THR A 90 17.86 -26.87 -5.50
CA THR A 90 19.21 -26.27 -5.59
C THR A 90 19.16 -24.75 -5.45
N PRO A 91 20.27 -24.09 -5.10
CA PRO A 91 20.36 -22.63 -5.11
C PRO A 91 19.99 -22.02 -6.48
N GLU A 92 20.33 -22.68 -7.58
CA GLU A 92 20.02 -22.25 -8.94
C GLU A 92 18.52 -22.29 -9.24
N ASP A 93 17.82 -23.33 -8.77
CA ASP A 93 16.36 -23.44 -8.91
C ASP A 93 15.65 -22.38 -8.06
N ALA A 94 16.14 -22.15 -6.84
CA ALA A 94 15.64 -21.07 -5.98
C ALA A 94 15.80 -19.69 -6.65
N LYS A 95 16.95 -19.41 -7.29
CA LYS A 95 17.16 -18.16 -8.06
C LYS A 95 16.15 -18.01 -9.19
N LYS A 96 15.95 -19.06 -9.99
CA LYS A 96 14.99 -19.04 -11.12
C LYS A 96 13.56 -18.70 -10.67
N ILE A 97 13.18 -19.14 -9.47
CA ILE A 97 11.85 -18.89 -8.89
C ILE A 97 11.78 -17.51 -8.23
N LEU A 98 12.78 -17.12 -7.45
CA LEU A 98 12.76 -15.89 -6.66
C LEU A 98 12.96 -14.63 -7.50
N ILE A 99 13.85 -14.65 -8.50
CA ILE A 99 14.19 -13.44 -9.28
C ILE A 99 12.96 -12.83 -9.96
N PRO A 100 12.09 -13.59 -10.66
CA PRO A 100 10.88 -13.03 -11.26
C PRO A 100 9.91 -12.45 -10.22
N VAL A 101 9.79 -13.10 -9.06
CA VAL A 101 8.91 -12.64 -7.96
C VAL A 101 9.41 -11.32 -7.39
N LEU A 102 10.69 -11.24 -7.06
CA LEU A 102 11.33 -10.02 -6.55
C LEU A 102 11.32 -8.91 -7.58
N ARG A 103 11.54 -9.23 -8.86
CA ARG A 103 11.48 -8.24 -9.95
C ARG A 103 10.07 -7.71 -10.13
N GLY A 104 9.05 -8.58 -10.12
CA GLY A 104 7.66 -8.15 -10.23
C GLY A 104 7.24 -7.27 -9.05
N TRP A 105 7.60 -7.68 -7.82
CA TRP A 105 7.33 -6.90 -6.62
C TRP A 105 8.07 -5.56 -6.61
N GLY A 106 9.36 -5.58 -6.97
CA GLY A 106 10.19 -4.40 -7.16
C GLY A 106 9.56 -3.45 -8.18
N ASN A 107 9.26 -3.92 -9.39
CA ASN A 107 8.64 -3.11 -10.45
C ASN A 107 7.32 -2.47 -10.01
N TYR A 108 6.46 -3.20 -9.27
CA TYR A 108 5.19 -2.67 -8.78
C TYR A 108 5.38 -1.56 -7.73
N LEU A 109 6.44 -1.66 -6.91
CA LEU A 109 6.74 -0.69 -5.85
C LEU A 109 7.80 0.34 -6.25
N HIS A 110 8.32 0.29 -7.49
CA HIS A 110 9.43 1.10 -8.01
C HIS A 110 9.06 2.58 -8.27
N THR A 111 8.10 3.14 -7.54
CA THR A 111 7.87 4.60 -7.50
C THR A 111 8.75 5.27 -6.44
N VAL A 112 9.83 4.61 -5.99
CA VAL A 112 10.76 5.11 -4.98
C VAL A 112 12.19 4.97 -5.49
N LEU A 113 12.61 5.91 -6.35
CA LEU A 113 14.00 6.36 -6.49
C LEU A 113 14.00 7.88 -6.52
#